data_AF-A0A510JTC9-F1
#
_entry.id   AF-A0A510JTC9-F1
#
_cell.length_a   1.000
_cell.length_b   1.000
_cell.length_c   1.000
_cell.angle_alpha   90.00
_cell.angle_beta   90.00
_cell.angle_gamma   90.00
#
_symmetry.space_group_name_H-M   'P 1'
#
loop_
_entity.id
_entity.type
_entity.pdbx_description
1 polymer ?
#
loop_
_entity_poly.entity_id
_entity_poly.type
_entity_poly.pdbx_seq_one_letter_code
_entity_poly.pdbx_strand_id
1 'polypeptide(L)' 'MCVNWQNISKNDYLSAMKRSMVNDLELKFLLKENLTEDVESRDIFMNGINQSYEYENMRKYDVKELEISNELEKISE' A
#
# COMPACT_ATOMS: atom_id res chain seq x y z
N MET A 1 -11.89 6.46 -7.03
CA MET A 1 -11.70 5.53 -5.90
C MET A 1 -10.37 4.83 -6.07
N CYS A 2 -9.64 4.61 -4.98
CA CYS A 2 -8.42 3.80 -4.93
C CYS A 2 -8.51 2.80 -3.77
N VAL A 3 -7.61 1.82 -3.73
CA VAL A 3 -7.54 0.86 -2.62
C VAL A 3 -6.73 1.48 -1.49
N ASN A 4 -7.31 1.54 -0.29
CA ASN A 4 -6.56 1.85 0.92
C ASN A 4 -5.87 0.57 1.41
N TRP A 5 -4.64 0.34 0.91
CA TRP A 5 -3.88 -0.87 1.21
C TRP A 5 -3.58 -1.05 2.70
N GLN A 6 -3.53 0.02 3.50
CA GLN A 6 -3.25 -0.05 4.94
C GLN A 6 -4.25 -0.92 5.71
N ASN A 7 -5.46 -1.08 5.17
CA ASN A 7 -6.53 -1.84 5.81
C ASN A 7 -6.51 -3.33 5.42
N ILE A 8 -5.61 -3.75 4.52
CA ILE A 8 -5.51 -5.11 4.04
C ILE A 8 -4.28 -5.75 4.66
N SER A 9 -4.46 -6.88 5.35
CA SER A 9 -3.32 -7.60 5.91
C SER A 9 -2.54 -8.34 4.82
N LYS A 10 -1.23 -8.47 5.01
CA LYS A 10 -0.36 -9.25 4.12
C LYS A 10 -0.86 -10.67 3.88
N ASN A 11 -1.31 -11.35 4.94
CA ASN A 11 -1.74 -12.75 4.85
C ASN A 11 -3.02 -12.88 4.03
N ASP A 12 -3.98 -11.97 4.22
CA ASP A 12 -5.25 -11.98 3.48
C ASP A 12 -5.01 -11.68 2.00
N TYR A 13 -4.22 -10.64 1.70
CA TYR A 13 -3.87 -10.31 0.33
C TYR A 13 -3.18 -11.46 -0.38
N LEU A 14 -2.12 -12.04 0.20
CA LEU A 14 -1.38 -13.12 -0.44
C LEU A 14 -2.21 -14.41 -0.58
N SER A 15 -3.10 -14.70 0.36
CA SER A 15 -4.01 -15.86 0.29
C SER A 15 -5.05 -15.67 -0.82
N ALA A 16 -5.68 -14.50 -0.89
CA ALA A 16 -6.63 -14.14 -1.93
C ALA A 16 -5.98 -14.12 -3.32
N MET A 17 -4.77 -13.59 -3.43
CA MET A 17 -3.99 -13.58 -4.68
C MET A 17 -3.69 -14.99 -5.18
N LYS A 18 -3.28 -15.92 -4.31
CA LYS A 18 -3.07 -17.34 -4.70
C LYS A 18 -4.36 -17.98 -5.21
N ARG A 19 -5.49 -17.73 -4.55
CA ARG A 19 -6.79 -18.27 -4.93
C ARG A 19 -7.34 -17.67 -6.22
N SER A 20 -6.97 -16.42 -6.54
CA SER A 20 -7.45 -15.70 -7.73
C SER A 20 -7.17 -16.41 -9.06
N MET A 21 -6.16 -17.28 -9.09
CA MET A 21 -5.86 -18.17 -10.23
C MET A 21 -7.02 -19.12 -10.58
N VAL A 22 -7.89 -19.41 -9.61
CA VAL A 22 -9.07 -20.28 -9.76
C VAL A 22 -10.36 -19.48 -9.59
N ASN A 23 -10.43 -18.60 -8.58
CA ASN A 23 -11.61 -17.80 -8.27
C ASN A 23 -11.20 -16.46 -7.66
N ASP A 24 -11.59 -15.38 -8.34
CA ASP A 24 -11.26 -14.00 -7.98
C ASP A 24 -12.22 -13.35 -6.97
N LEU A 25 -13.28 -14.05 -6.54
CA LEU A 25 -14.32 -13.51 -5.66
C LEU A 25 -13.75 -12.97 -4.36
N GLU A 26 -12.87 -13.73 -3.72
CA GLU A 26 -12.24 -13.35 -2.45
C GLU A 26 -11.41 -12.08 -2.59
N LEU A 27 -10.59 -11.99 -3.64
CA LEU A 27 -9.81 -10.80 -3.95
C LEU A 27 -10.70 -9.60 -4.28
N LYS A 28 -11.76 -9.79 -5.08
CA LYS A 28 -12.72 -8.72 -5.41
C LYS A 28 -13.39 -8.15 -4.17
N PHE A 29 -13.90 -8.99 -3.28
CA PHE A 29 -14.50 -8.53 -2.03
C PHE A 29 -13.47 -7.85 -1.14
N LEU A 30 -12.29 -8.44 -0.96
CA LEU A 30 -11.22 -7.86 -0.15
C LEU A 30 -10.85 -6.46 -0.62
N LEU A 31 -10.69 -6.25 -1.93
CA LEU A 31 -10.38 -4.93 -2.48
C LEU A 31 -11.56 -3.97 -2.39
N LYS A 32 -12.78 -4.44 -2.69
CA LYS A 32 -14.00 -3.62 -2.69
C LYS A 32 -14.32 -3.02 -1.32
N GLU A 33 -14.20 -3.81 -0.26
CA GLU A 33 -14.45 -3.35 1.13
C GLU A 33 -13.40 -2.34 1.61
N ASN A 34 -12.26 -2.25 0.93
CA ASN A 34 -11.15 -1.35 1.29
C ASN A 34 -10.94 -0.22 0.27
N LEU A 35 -11.95 0.09 -0.55
CA LEU A 35 -11.89 1.24 -1.43
C LEU A 35 -12.14 2.55 -0.66
N THR A 36 -11.45 3.60 -1.09
CA THR A 36 -11.66 4.98 -0.63
C THR A 36 -11.87 5.92 -1.81
N GLU A 37 -12.63 6.99 -1.61
CA GLU A 37 -12.79 8.07 -2.60
C GLU A 37 -11.64 9.09 -2.55
N ASP A 38 -10.84 9.05 -1.49
CA ASP A 38 -9.75 9.99 -1.22
C ASP A 38 -8.48 9.68 -2.05
N VAL A 39 -8.61 9.86 -3.36
CA VAL A 39 -7.57 9.54 -4.35
C VAL A 39 -6.45 10.58 -4.41
N GLU A 40 -6.70 11.80 -3.91
CA GLU A 40 -5.73 12.90 -3.90
C GLU A 40 -4.92 12.94 -2.58
N SER A 41 -5.25 12.08 -1.61
CA SER A 41 -4.51 12.02 -0.36
C SER A 41 -3.14 11.42 -0.54
N ARG A 42 -2.13 12.29 -0.38
CA ARG A 42 -0.72 11.90 -0.33
C ARG A 42 -0.45 10.84 0.73
N ASP A 43 -1.09 10.94 1.90
CA ASP A 43 -0.89 10.00 3.00
C ASP A 43 -1.36 8.59 2.64
N ILE A 44 -2.55 8.46 2.03
CA ILE A 44 -3.09 7.18 1.59
C ILE A 44 -2.19 6.57 0.51
N PHE A 45 -1.71 7.40 -0.43
CA PHE A 45 -0.79 6.95 -1.46
C PHE A 45 0.54 6.45 -0.88
N MET A 46 1.20 7.26 -0.05
CA MET A 46 2.51 6.94 0.53
C MET A 46 2.45 5.73 1.45
N ASN A 47 1.43 5.67 2.31
CA ASN A 47 1.23 4.49 3.15
C ASN A 47 0.91 3.25 2.32
N GLY A 48 0.19 3.42 1.20
CA GLY A 48 -0.08 2.35 0.25
C GLY A 48 1.19 1.78 -0.38
N ILE A 49 2.15 2.64 -0.74
CA ILE A 49 3.47 2.20 -1.23
C ILE A 49 4.22 1.39 -0.16
N ASN A 50 4.30 1.90 1.07
CA ASN A 50 4.93 1.18 2.18
C ASN A 50 4.29 -0.21 2.37
N GLN A 51 2.96 -0.28 2.39
CA GLN A 51 2.22 -1.53 2.55
C GLN A 51 2.45 -2.51 1.40
N SER A 52 2.47 -2.03 0.16
CA SER A 52 2.74 -2.86 -1.02
C SER A 52 4.14 -3.48 -0.96
N TYR A 53 5.14 -2.74 -0.52
CA TYR A 53 6.50 -3.26 -0.32
C TYR A 53 6.56 -4.25 0.86
N GLU A 54 5.76 -4.03 1.90
CA GLU A 54 5.66 -4.92 3.05
C GLU A 54 5.13 -6.31 2.67
N TYR A 55 4.18 -6.40 1.73
CA TYR A 55 3.72 -7.67 1.18
C TYR A 55 4.85 -8.51 0.60
N GLU A 56 5.86 -7.86 0.02
CA GLU A 56 7.06 -8.48 -0.56
C GLU A 56 8.21 -8.64 0.45
N ASN A 57 7.99 -8.34 1.73
CA ASN A 57 9.00 -8.33 2.81
C ASN A 57 10.07 -7.24 2.68
N MET A 58 9.80 -6.18 1.93
CA MET A 58 10.72 -5.05 1.77
C MET A 58 10.37 -3.96 2.79
N ARG A 59 11.03 -3.98 3.95
CA ARG A 59 10.77 -3.03 5.07
C ARG A 59 11.96 -2.13 5.42
N LYS A 60 12.94 -2.04 4.52
CA LYS A 60 14.20 -1.35 4.80
C LYS A 60 14.04 0.18 4.89
N TYR A 61 13.03 0.72 4.21
CA TYR A 61 12.82 2.15 4.09
C TYR A 61 11.35 2.47 4.36
N ASP A 62 11.10 3.59 5.04
CA ASP A 62 9.79 4.24 5.06
C ASP A 62 9.79 5.37 4.02
N VAL A 63 8.86 5.35 3.08
CA VAL A 63 8.75 6.37 2.03
C VAL A 63 8.60 7.79 2.58
N LYS A 64 7.97 7.95 3.75
CA LYS A 64 7.81 9.26 4.39
C LYS A 64 9.11 9.77 5.01
N GLU A 65 9.94 8.87 5.55
CA GLU A 65 11.26 9.24 6.07
C GLU A 65 12.25 9.59 4.95
N LEU A 66 12.13 8.91 3.80
CA LEU A 66 12.92 9.23 2.61
C LEU A 66 12.59 10.62 2.05
N GLU A 67 11.32 11.03 2.09
CA GLU A 67 10.91 12.37 1.70
C GLU A 67 11.57 13.44 2.57
N ILE A 68 11.50 13.30 3.90
CA ILE A 68 12.12 14.24 4.84
C ILE A 68 13.64 14.32 4.60
N SER A 69 14.28 13.18 4.39
CA SER A 69 15.73 13.13 4.13
C SER A 69 16.09 13.94 2.86
N ASN A 70 15.34 13.77 1.78
CA ASN A 70 15.53 14.53 0.55
C ASN A 70 15.26 16.03 0.71
N GLU A 71 14.29 16.41 1.55
CA GLU A 71 14.02 17.82 1.84
C GLU A 71 15.13 18.47 2.67
N LEU A 72 15.66 17.76 3.67
CA LEU A 72 16.81 18.22 4.46
C LEU A 72 18.08 18.37 3.62
N GLU A 73 18.34 17.44 2.70
CA GLU A 73 19.47 17.54 1.77
C GLU A 73 19.37 18.79 0.89
N LYS A 74 18.19 19.10 0.35
CA LYS A 74 17.96 20.32 -0.45
C LYS A 74 18.12 21.63 0.32
N ILE A 75 17.90 21.62 1.63
CA ILE A 75 18.09 22.81 2.49
C ILE A 75 19.58 23.01 2.83
N SER A 76 20.38 21.95 2.74
CA SER A 76 21.82 21.99 3.03
C SER A 76 22.72 22.41 1.87
N GLU A 77 22.14 22.55 0.67
CA GLU A 77 22.78 23.10 -0.55
C GLU A 77 22.51 24.60 -0.72
#